data_AF-A0A4S1ZBR2-F1
#
_entry.id   AF-A0A4S1ZBR2-F1
#
_cell.length_a   1.000
_cell.length_b   1.000
_cell.length_c   1.000
_cell.angle_alpha   90.00
_cell.angle_beta   90.00
_cell.angle_gamma   90.00
#
_symmetry.space_group_name_H-M   'P 1'
#
loop_
_entity.id
_entity.type
_entity.pdbx_description
1 polymer ?
#
loop_
_entity_poly.entity_id
_entity_poly.type
_entity_poly.pdbx_seq_one_letter_code
_entity_poly.pdbx_strand_id
1 'polypeptide(L)'
;MNKENIEIQLRNWFSQMTKKYSWLRIKFEFNEVRGVFLVSFSPVCQIELSDEFNFDAMNFADEMNATYGNEAPLFTDEETLFRLSAEAEVISSHAFVSFGKPSTTLITVHQQRAYGSWTSAANTTTAPAGKNFRQTQPATYALAA
;
A
#
# COMPACT_ATOMS: atom_id res chain seq x y z
N MET A 1 7.68 21.55 -1.43
CA MET A 1 7.12 20.20 -1.30
C MET A 1 5.61 20.30 -1.22
N ASN A 2 4.89 19.61 -2.10
CA ASN A 2 3.44 19.71 -2.28
C ASN A 2 2.64 18.73 -1.41
N LYS A 3 3.21 18.29 -0.27
CA LYS A 3 2.68 17.23 0.60
C LYS A 3 1.19 17.38 0.88
N GLU A 4 0.77 18.55 1.37
CA GLU A 4 -0.62 18.81 1.76
C GLU A 4 -1.58 18.75 0.57
N ASN A 5 -1.19 19.32 -0.58
CA ASN A 5 -2.00 19.29 -1.80
C ASN A 5 -2.18 17.87 -2.33
N ILE A 6 -1.09 17.09 -2.33
CA ILE A 6 -1.10 15.67 -2.73
C ILE A 6 -2.01 14.88 -1.79
N GLU A 7 -1.91 15.09 -0.47
CA GLU A 7 -2.75 14.40 0.50
C GLU A 7 -4.24 14.71 0.30
N ILE A 8 -4.59 15.98 0.07
CA ILE A 8 -5.97 16.40 -0.19
C ILE A 8 -6.51 15.72 -1.45
N GLN A 9 -5.73 15.68 -2.54
CA GLN A 9 -6.15 15.02 -3.79
C GLN A 9 -6.30 13.52 -3.61
N LEU A 10 -5.34 12.86 -2.95
CA LEU A 10 -5.42 11.44 -2.62
C LEU A 10 -6.69 11.13 -1.82
N ARG A 11 -6.95 11.87 -0.74
CA ARG A 11 -8.13 11.64 0.12
C ARG A 11 -9.44 11.86 -0.64
N ASN A 12 -9.49 12.88 -1.49
CA ASN A 12 -10.67 13.14 -2.34
C ASN A 12 -10.90 12.00 -3.34
N TRP A 13 -9.83 11.48 -3.95
CA TRP A 13 -9.93 10.35 -4.88
C TRP A 13 -10.28 9.05 -4.15
N PHE A 14 -9.64 8.74 -3.02
CA PHE A 14 -9.95 7.58 -2.16
C PHE A 14 -11.41 7.54 -1.73
N SER A 15 -11.96 8.69 -1.33
CA SER A 15 -13.38 8.81 -0.95
C SER A 15 -14.33 8.46 -2.10
N GLN A 16 -13.97 8.81 -3.34
CA GLN A 16 -14.76 8.46 -4.53
C GLN A 16 -14.60 6.98 -4.88
N MET A 17 -13.37 6.49 -4.89
CA MET A 17 -13.06 5.10 -5.27
C MET A 17 -13.65 4.08 -4.30
N THR A 18 -13.58 4.33 -2.99
CA THR A 18 -14.16 3.40 -2.00
C THR A 18 -15.69 3.41 -1.96
N LYS A 19 -16.33 4.44 -2.53
CA LYS A 19 -17.79 4.45 -2.76
C LYS A 19 -18.17 3.69 -4.02
N LYS A 20 -17.39 3.86 -5.10
CA LYS A 20 -17.60 3.18 -6.39
C LYS A 20 -17.28 1.68 -6.29
N TYR A 21 -16.18 1.35 -5.64
CA TYR A 21 -15.66 0.00 -5.45
C TYR A 21 -15.73 -0.37 -3.97
N SER A 22 -16.87 -0.90 -3.53
CA SER A 22 -17.10 -1.22 -2.11
C SER A 22 -16.14 -2.27 -1.53
N TRP A 23 -15.52 -3.07 -2.40
CA TRP A 23 -14.49 -4.06 -2.05
C TRP A 23 -13.11 -3.44 -1.83
N LEU A 24 -12.89 -2.20 -2.26
CA LEU A 24 -11.57 -1.56 -2.24
C LEU A 24 -11.16 -1.18 -0.82
N ARG A 25 -9.96 -1.61 -0.45
CA ARG A 25 -9.24 -1.14 0.74
C ARG A 25 -7.95 -0.47 0.29
N ILE A 26 -7.70 0.70 0.85
CA ILE A 26 -6.54 1.52 0.51
C ILE A 26 -5.72 1.70 1.78
N LYS A 27 -4.46 1.27 1.76
CA LYS A 27 -3.50 1.54 2.82
C LYS A 27 -2.53 2.60 2.31
N PHE A 28 -2.30 3.67 3.04
CA PHE A 28 -1.39 4.72 2.58
C PHE A 28 -0.66 5.41 3.73
N GLU A 29 0.54 5.91 3.43
CA GLU A 29 1.34 6.69 4.36
C GLU A 29 2.26 7.64 3.60
N PHE A 30 2.76 8.64 4.32
CA PHE A 30 3.82 9.49 3.80
C PHE A 30 5.19 8.93 4.21
N ASN A 31 6.07 8.71 3.24
CA ASN A 31 7.43 8.24 3.50
C ASN A 31 8.39 9.42 3.58
N GLU A 32 8.81 9.77 4.80
CA GLU A 32 9.71 10.91 5.06
C GLU A 32 11.10 10.75 4.42
N VAL A 33 11.58 9.52 4.21
CA VAL A 33 12.89 9.25 3.58
C VAL A 33 12.85 9.51 2.07
N ARG A 34 11.76 9.10 1.41
CA ARG A 34 11.58 9.23 -0.03
C ARG A 34 10.92 10.54 -0.44
N GLY A 35 10.28 11.24 0.49
CA GLY A 35 9.58 12.49 0.23
C GLY A 35 8.27 12.31 -0.56
N VAL A 36 7.67 11.11 -0.56
CA VAL A 36 6.47 10.78 -1.36
C VAL A 36 5.44 10.00 -0.56
N PHE A 37 4.18 10.06 -0.99
CA PHE A 37 3.15 9.15 -0.49
C PHE A 37 3.32 7.76 -1.09
N LEU A 38 3.13 6.75 -0.26
CA LEU A 38 3.06 5.34 -0.64
C LEU A 38 1.61 4.91 -0.49
N VAL A 39 1.05 4.27 -1.52
CA VAL A 39 -0.35 3.86 -1.58
C VAL A 39 -0.41 2.41 -2.01
N SER A 40 -1.11 1.58 -1.24
CA SER A 40 -1.38 0.18 -1.56
C SER A 40 -2.87 -0.09 -1.66
N PHE A 41 -3.26 -0.78 -2.74
CA PHE A 41 -4.63 -1.25 -2.96
C PHE A 41 -4.76 -2.73 -2.62
N SER A 42 -5.91 -3.11 -2.07
CA SER A 42 -6.24 -4.52 -1.79
C SER A 42 -7.76 -4.75 -1.81
N PRO A 43 -8.21 -6.00 -2.00
CA PRO A 43 -7.42 -7.19 -2.30
C PRO A 43 -7.05 -7.33 -3.79
N VAL A 44 -5.88 -7.92 -4.08
CA VAL A 44 -5.36 -8.15 -5.45
C VAL A 44 -6.37 -8.93 -6.29
N CYS A 45 -7.01 -9.95 -5.72
CA CYS A 45 -7.96 -10.78 -6.45
C CYS A 45 -9.17 -10.00 -7.01
N GLN A 46 -9.55 -8.87 -6.40
CA GLN A 46 -10.61 -8.00 -6.92
C GLN A 46 -10.06 -7.00 -7.94
N ILE A 47 -8.83 -6.53 -7.74
CA ILE A 47 -8.14 -5.63 -8.66
C ILE A 47 -7.94 -6.31 -10.01
N GLU A 48 -7.48 -7.57 -10.02
CA GLU A 48 -7.28 -8.37 -11.25
C GLU A 48 -8.59 -8.64 -12.01
N LEU A 49 -9.73 -8.62 -11.33
CA LEU A 49 -11.06 -8.83 -11.93
C LEU A 49 -11.74 -7.53 -12.37
N SER A 50 -11.18 -6.37 -12.03
CA SER A 50 -11.80 -5.07 -12.24
C SER A 50 -10.97 -4.19 -13.16
N ASP A 51 -11.15 -4.37 -14.47
CA ASP A 51 -10.55 -3.53 -15.51
C ASP A 51 -10.92 -2.04 -15.34
N GLU A 52 -12.15 -1.78 -14.87
CA GLU A 52 -12.63 -0.41 -14.62
C GLU A 52 -11.83 0.27 -13.49
N PHE A 53 -11.58 -0.44 -12.39
CA PHE A 53 -10.74 0.08 -11.31
C PHE A 53 -9.30 0.30 -11.79
N ASN A 54 -8.73 -0.65 -12.56
CA ASN A 54 -7.40 -0.50 -13.11
C ASN A 54 -7.29 0.73 -14.01
N PHE A 55 -8.29 0.97 -14.86
CA PHE A 55 -8.33 2.16 -15.70
C PHE A 55 -8.39 3.46 -14.87
N ASP A 56 -9.30 3.53 -13.90
CA ASP A 56 -9.43 4.70 -13.03
C ASP A 56 -8.14 4.98 -12.22
N ALA A 57 -7.51 3.93 -11.69
CA ALA A 57 -6.28 4.01 -10.91
C ALA A 57 -5.09 4.46 -11.76
N MET A 58 -4.93 3.92 -12.97
CA MET A 58 -3.89 4.34 -13.90
C MET A 58 -4.06 5.79 -14.33
N ASN A 59 -5.28 6.19 -14.72
CA ASN A 59 -5.55 7.55 -15.16
C ASN A 59 -5.23 8.57 -14.05
N PHE A 60 -5.60 8.25 -12.80
CA PHE A 60 -5.25 9.09 -11.66
C PHE A 60 -3.75 9.10 -11.36
N ALA A 61 -3.06 7.97 -11.45
CA ALA A 61 -1.60 7.92 -11.27
C ALA A 61 -0.87 8.76 -12.31
N ASP A 62 -1.32 8.72 -13.57
CA ASP A 62 -0.78 9.54 -14.66
C ASP A 62 -1.01 11.04 -14.41
N GLU A 63 -2.21 11.43 -13.94
CA GLU A 63 -2.52 12.81 -13.57
C GLU A 63 -1.62 13.33 -12.44
N MET A 64 -1.46 12.53 -11.38
CA MET A 64 -0.59 12.87 -10.26
C MET A 64 0.88 12.97 -10.69
N ASN A 65 1.34 12.06 -11.56
CA ASN A 65 2.70 12.07 -12.09
C ASN A 65 2.95 13.28 -13.01
N ALA A 66 1.98 13.64 -13.86
CA ALA A 66 2.06 14.82 -14.70
C ALA A 66 2.11 16.13 -13.89
N THR A 67 1.39 16.17 -12.77
CA THR A 67 1.27 17.37 -11.92
C THR A 67 2.45 17.53 -10.96
N TYR A 68 2.90 16.43 -10.34
CA TYR A 68 3.86 16.47 -9.22
C TYR A 68 5.23 15.86 -9.54
N GLY A 69 5.38 15.16 -10.67
CA GLY A 69 6.64 14.57 -11.11
C GLY A 69 7.30 13.71 -10.03
N ASN A 70 8.49 14.12 -9.58
CA ASN A 70 9.26 13.37 -8.58
C ASN A 70 8.62 13.32 -7.18
N GLU A 71 7.68 14.23 -6.89
CA GLU A 71 6.92 14.23 -5.62
C GLU A 71 5.63 13.38 -5.72
N ALA A 72 5.33 12.81 -6.89
CA ALA A 72 4.10 12.06 -7.11
C ALA A 72 4.02 10.81 -6.21
N PRO A 73 2.80 10.44 -5.76
CA PRO A 73 2.58 9.21 -5.01
C PRO A 73 3.00 7.98 -5.81
N LEU A 74 3.43 6.95 -5.09
CA LEU A 74 3.70 5.64 -5.65
C LEU A 74 2.59 4.69 -5.27
N PHE A 75 2.15 3.91 -6.26
CA PHE A 75 1.05 2.97 -6.12
C PHE A 75 1.55 1.54 -6.24
N THR A 76 0.95 0.64 -5.47
CA THR A 76 1.20 -0.80 -5.52
C THR A 76 -0.07 -1.56 -5.16
N ASP A 77 -0.16 -2.80 -5.59
CA ASP A 77 -1.14 -3.77 -5.11
C ASP A 77 -0.52 -4.58 -3.96
N GLU A 78 -1.26 -4.79 -2.87
CA GLU A 78 -0.85 -5.61 -1.68
C GLU A 78 0.64 -5.52 -1.29
N GLU A 79 1.19 -4.30 -1.27
CA GLU A 79 2.59 -4.05 -0.89
C GLU A 79 3.65 -4.83 -1.72
N THR A 80 3.33 -5.22 -2.96
CA THR A 80 4.21 -6.03 -3.83
C THR A 80 5.51 -5.30 -4.20
N LEU A 81 5.47 -3.99 -4.38
CA LEU A 81 6.65 -3.17 -4.69
C LEU A 81 7.32 -2.55 -3.47
N PHE A 82 6.54 -2.18 -2.46
CA PHE A 82 7.02 -1.58 -1.22
C PHE A 82 6.05 -1.87 -0.09
N ARG A 83 6.59 -1.97 1.13
CA ARG A 83 5.80 -2.18 2.33
C ARG A 83 5.48 -0.87 3.02
N LEU A 84 4.25 -0.75 3.49
CA LEU A 84 3.84 0.35 4.35
C LEU A 84 3.98 -0.07 5.80
N SER A 85 4.21 0.89 6.70
CA SER A 85 4.30 0.62 8.13
C SER A 85 3.02 -0.03 8.68
N ALA A 86 3.09 -0.57 9.89
CA ALA A 86 1.93 -1.11 10.57
C ALA A 86 0.95 0.01 10.99
N GLU A 87 1.48 1.22 11.15
CA GLU A 87 0.76 2.43 11.57
C GLU A 87 0.15 3.21 10.40
N ALA A 88 0.39 2.78 9.17
CA ALA A 88 -0.17 3.40 7.97
C ALA A 88 -1.70 3.42 8.01
N GLU A 89 -2.28 4.48 7.46
CA GLU A 89 -3.71 4.69 7.48
C GLU A 89 -4.42 3.74 6.50
N VAL A 90 -5.54 3.16 6.92
CA VAL A 90 -6.36 2.28 6.07
C VAL A 90 -7.74 2.88 5.88
N ILE A 91 -8.16 3.02 4.62
CA ILE A 91 -9.46 3.53 4.21
C ILE A 91 -10.23 2.41 3.49
N SER A 92 -11.51 2.25 3.82
CA SER A 92 -12.42 1.31 3.14
C SER A 92 -13.86 1.80 3.19
N SER A 93 -14.73 1.21 2.36
CA SER A 93 -16.15 1.59 2.23
C SER A 93 -16.96 1.43 3.53
N HIS A 94 -16.53 0.54 4.44
CA HIS A 94 -17.18 0.34 5.72
C HIS A 94 -16.62 1.36 6.73
N ALA A 95 -17.49 2.30 7.10
CA ALA A 95 -17.32 3.37 8.09
C ALA A 95 -16.06 3.27 9.00
N PHE A 96 -15.25 4.31 8.93
CA PHE A 96 -14.12 4.59 9.82
C PHE A 96 -14.40 4.24 11.29
N VAL A 97 -13.70 3.23 11.81
CA VAL A 97 -13.19 3.30 13.19
C VAL A 97 -11.80 3.91 13.10
N SER A 98 -11.73 5.23 13.30
CA SER A 98 -10.45 5.89 13.52
C SER A 98 -9.86 5.35 14.82
N PHE A 99 -8.92 4.41 14.72
CA PHE A 99 -8.05 4.09 15.85
C PHE A 99 -7.11 5.27 16.02
N GLY A 100 -7.57 6.26 16.79
CA GLY A 100 -6.70 7.29 17.32
C GLY A 100 -5.45 6.64 17.89
N LYS A 101 -4.29 7.21 17.54
CA LYS A 101 -2.96 6.77 18.00
C LYS A 101 -3.04 6.28 19.45
N PRO A 102 -2.61 5.05 19.78
CA PRO A 102 -2.58 4.62 21.17
C PRO A 102 -1.64 5.54 21.93
N SER A 103 -2.22 6.42 22.76
CA SER A 103 -1.48 7.22 23.71
C SER A 103 -0.83 6.23 24.69
N THR A 104 0.49 6.13 24.62
CA THR A 104 1.27 5.20 25.45
C THR A 104 1.14 5.64 26.91
N THR A 105 0.13 5.12 27.60
CA THR A 105 0.09 5.12 29.05
C THR A 105 0.79 3.86 29.49
N LEU A 106 1.99 4.02 30.06
CA LEU A 106 2.76 2.92 30.65
C LEU A 106 1.95 2.32 31.80
N ILE A 107 1.35 1.15 31.58
CA ILE A 107 0.79 0.33 32.65
C ILE A 107 1.90 -0.61 33.11
N THR A 108 2.53 -0.29 34.24
CA THR A 108 3.45 -1.20 34.93
C THR A 108 2.66 -2.40 35.45
N VAL A 109 2.65 -3.49 34.68
CA VAL A 109 2.10 -4.77 35.14
C VAL A 109 3.15 -5.52 35.93
N HIS A 110 2.87 -5.69 37.22
CA HIS A 110 3.67 -6.46 38.16
C HIS A 110 3.71 -7.93 37.71
N GLN A 111 4.93 -8.44 37.54
CA GLN A 111 5.24 -9.76 37.00
C GLN A 111 4.77 -10.87 37.95
N GLN A 112 3.99 -11.83 37.43
CA GLN A 112 3.90 -13.18 38.00
C GLN A 112 4.33 -14.21 36.94
N ARG A 113 5.31 -15.02 37.33
CA ARG A 113 5.92 -16.12 36.58
C ARG A 113 4.89 -17.11 36.04
N ALA A 114 5.09 -17.52 34.79
CA ALA A 114 4.97 -18.93 34.41
C ALA A 114 5.91 -19.23 33.24
N TYR A 115 6.48 -20.42 33.31
CA TYR A 115 7.58 -20.94 32.52
C TYR A 115 7.06 -21.51 31.20
N GLY A 116 7.80 -21.32 30.10
CA GLY A 116 7.46 -21.88 28.80
C GLY A 116 8.46 -21.48 27.73
N SER A 117 9.58 -22.20 27.68
CA SER A 117 10.63 -22.08 26.66
C SER A 117 10.16 -22.66 25.34
N TRP A 118 10.19 -21.87 24.26
CA TRP A 118 10.43 -22.35 22.89
C TRP A 118 11.20 -21.28 22.12
N THR A 119 12.50 -21.53 21.93
CA THR A 119 13.37 -20.81 21.01
C THR A 119 13.31 -21.44 19.63
N SER A 120 13.22 -20.64 18.57
CA SER A 120 13.89 -20.83 17.27
C SER A 120 13.68 -19.54 16.47
N ALA A 121 14.68 -18.67 16.39
CA ALA A 121 15.83 -18.68 15.48
C ALA A 121 15.56 -17.76 14.27
N ALA A 122 16.35 -16.69 14.23
CA ALA A 122 16.37 -15.66 13.23
C ALA A 122 16.85 -16.19 11.88
N ASN A 123 16.24 -15.72 10.79
CA ASN A 123 16.91 -15.64 9.50
C ASN A 123 16.77 -14.21 8.96
N THR A 124 17.86 -13.46 9.10
CA THR A 124 18.17 -12.29 8.30
C THR A 124 18.39 -12.74 6.86
N THR A 125 17.69 -12.14 5.91
CA THR A 125 18.08 -12.24 4.49
C THR A 125 17.90 -10.88 3.83
N THR A 126 19.04 -10.26 3.57
CA THR A 126 19.23 -9.10 2.70
C THR A 126 18.80 -9.47 1.28
N ALA A 127 17.89 -8.70 0.68
CA ALA A 127 17.54 -8.83 -0.73
C ALA A 127 18.01 -7.57 -1.52
N PRO A 128 18.58 -7.73 -2.72
CA PRO A 128 19.20 -6.66 -3.49
C PRO A 128 18.17 -5.82 -4.26
N ALA A 129 18.65 -4.64 -4.66
CA ALA A 129 17.95 -3.64 -5.43
C ALA A 129 17.47 -4.12 -6.82
N GLY A 130 16.31 -3.59 -7.24
CA GLY A 130 15.96 -3.35 -8.63
C GLY A 130 15.08 -4.41 -9.30
N LYS A 131 13.80 -4.06 -9.49
CA LYS A 131 13.02 -4.10 -10.76
C LYS A 131 11.53 -3.98 -10.43
N ASN A 132 10.92 -2.85 -10.80
CA ASN A 132 9.48 -2.65 -10.72
C ASN A 132 8.80 -3.51 -11.80
N PHE A 133 7.99 -4.47 -11.35
CA PHE A 133 7.08 -5.31 -12.13
C PHE A 133 7.64 -6.25 -13.21
N ARG A 134 6.98 -7.41 -13.28
CA ARG A 134 7.23 -8.51 -14.21
C ARG A 134 6.68 -8.14 -15.59
N GLN A 135 7.55 -7.92 -16.56
CA GLN A 135 7.16 -7.96 -17.97
C GLN A 135 6.81 -9.41 -18.33
N THR A 136 5.55 -9.66 -18.67
CA THR A 136 5.14 -10.90 -19.35
C THR A 136 5.65 -10.85 -20.79
N GLN A 137 6.65 -11.68 -21.11
CA GLN A 137 6.99 -11.97 -22.51
C GLN A 137 5.90 -12.84 -23.13
N PRO A 138 5.48 -12.58 -24.39
CA PRO A 138 4.60 -13.48 -25.11
C PRO A 138 5.35 -14.76 -25.50
N ALA A 139 4.73 -15.92 -25.26
CA ALA A 139 5.26 -17.21 -25.66
C ALA A 139 5.23 -17.34 -27.20
N THR A 140 6.41 -17.34 -27.82
CA THR A 140 6.59 -17.72 -29.23
C THR A 140 6.47 -19.23 -29.34
N TYR A 141 5.36 -19.72 -29.89
CA TYR A 141 5.27 -21.10 -30.37
C TYR A 141 5.98 -21.20 -31.70
N ALA A 142 7.18 -21.79 -31.70
CA ALA A 142 7.82 -22.27 -32.91
C ALA A 142 7.17 -23.60 -33.32
N LEU A 143 6.33 -23.57 -34.36
CA LEU A 143 5.93 -24.77 -35.09
C LEU A 143 7.00 -25.02 -36.15
N ALA A 144 7.85 -26.01 -35.88
CA ALA A 144 8.65 -26.65 -36.90
C ALA A 144 7.75 -27.60 -37.71
N ALA A 145 7.62 -27.33 -39.00
CA ALA A 145 7.29 -28.30 -40.04
C ALA A 145 7.83 -27.77 -41.38
#